data_AF-A0A392U018-F1
#
_entry.id   AF-A0A392U018-F1
#
_cell.length_a   1.000
_cell.length_b   1.000
_cell.length_c   1.000
_cell.angle_alpha   90.00
_cell.angle_beta   90.00
_cell.angle_gamma   90.00
#
_symmetry.space_group_name_H-M   'P 1'
#
loop_
_entity.id
_entity.type
_entity.pdbx_description
1 polymer ?
#
loop_
_entity_poly.entity_id
_entity_poly.type
_entity_poly.pdbx_seq_one_letter_code
_entity_poly.pdbx_strand_id
1 'polypeptide(L)' 'MRDNEAISAMNDLNIRISDIDALISFKLRLIEMLERDVNDPPTQEEVQRRLNESNRKLAALRADRDALVA' A
#
# COMPACT_ATOMS: atom_id res chain seq x y z
N MET A 1 -7.90 20.43 29.39
CA MET A 1 -8.23 20.80 27.99
C MET A 1 -6.99 20.83 27.11
N ARG A 2 -5.92 21.57 27.47
CA ARG A 2 -4.63 21.55 26.73
C ARG A 2 -4.03 20.15 26.51
N ASP A 3 -4.11 19.27 27.51
CA ASP A 3 -3.55 17.92 27.38
C ASP A 3 -4.31 17.05 26.36
N ASN A 4 -5.64 17.25 26.23
CA ASN A 4 -6.45 16.54 25.23
C ASN A 4 -6.14 17.01 23.80
N GLU A 5 -5.89 18.31 23.61
CA GLU A 5 -5.50 18.86 22.31
C GLU A 5 -4.11 18.37 21.89
N ALA A 6 -3.17 18.29 22.83
CA ALA A 6 -1.84 17.74 22.58
C ALA A 6 -1.89 16.24 22.21
N ILE A 7 -2.71 15.44 22.92
CA ILE A 7 -2.91 14.02 22.61
C ILE A 7 -3.55 13.84 21.23
N SER A 8 -4.56 14.65 20.89
CA SER A 8 -5.20 14.59 19.56
C SER A 8 -4.20 14.91 18.44
N ALA A 9 -3.41 15.97 18.60
CA ALA A 9 -2.38 16.34 17.62
C ALA A 9 -1.29 15.26 17.47
N MET A 10 -0.91 14.59 18.57
CA MET A 10 0.02 13.46 18.52
C MET A 10 -0.56 12.25 17.79
N ASN A 11 -1.85 11.94 18.00
CA ASN A 11 -2.52 10.86 17.28
C ASN A 11 -2.62 11.14 15.77
N ASP A 12 -2.98 12.36 15.38
CA ASP A 12 -3.03 12.76 13.97
C ASP A 12 -1.65 12.68 13.31
N LEU A 13 -0.60 13.11 14.02
CA LEU A 13 0.78 12.96 13.55
C LEU A 13 1.18 11.49 13.39
N ASN A 14 0.81 10.62 14.34
CA ASN A 14 1.10 9.19 14.24
C ASN A 14 0.41 8.53 13.04
N ILE A 15 -0.85 8.88 12.77
CA ILE A 15 -1.57 8.40 11.58
C ILE A 15 -0.84 8.84 10.31
N ARG A 16 -0.47 10.13 10.23
CA ARG A 16 0.26 10.66 9.06
C ARG A 16 1.63 10.01 8.87
N ILE A 17 2.36 9.71 9.95
CA ILE A 17 3.64 8.99 9.88
C ILE A 17 3.41 7.58 9.35
N SER A 18 2.40 6.87 9.86
CA SER A 18 2.03 5.54 9.37
C SER A 18 1.69 5.54 7.88
N ASP A 19 0.95 6.55 7.41
CA ASP A 19 0.62 6.70 5.99
C ASP A 19 1.88 6.95 5.14
N ILE A 20 2.81 7.78 5.63
CA ILE A 20 4.09 8.03 4.96
C ILE A 20 4.94 6.74 4.90
N ASP A 21 5.02 5.97 5.99
CA ASP A 21 5.77 4.71 6.04
C ASP A 21 5.20 3.68 5.06
N ALA A 22 3.87 3.63 4.92
CA ALA A 22 3.20 2.79 3.93
C ALA A 22 3.56 3.20 2.49
N LEU A 23 3.58 4.51 2.21
CA LEU A 23 3.99 5.05 0.91
C LEU A 23 5.46 4.76 0.60
N ILE A 24 6.37 4.94 1.57
CA ILE A 24 7.79 4.61 1.43
C ILE A 24 7.96 3.13 1.10
N SER A 25 7.30 2.25 1.86
CA SER A 25 7.35 0.80 1.64
C SER A 25 6.84 0.40 0.26
N PHE A 26 5.76 1.02 -0.21
CA PHE A 26 5.23 0.82 -1.55
C PHE A 26 6.23 1.27 -2.63
N LYS A 27 6.86 2.44 -2.45
CA LYS A 27 7.85 2.97 -3.39
C LYS A 27 9.11 2.11 -3.47
N LEU A 28 9.61 1.62 -2.34
CA LEU A 28 10.76 0.70 -2.32
C LEU A 28 10.47 -0.57 -3.13
N ARG A 29 9.33 -1.22 -2.89
CA ARG A 29 8.93 -2.42 -3.67
C ARG A 29 8.77 -2.14 -5.16
N LEU A 30 8.26 -0.96 -5.52
CA LEU A 30 8.13 -0.56 -6.91
C LEU A 30 9.51 -0.37 -7.56
N ILE A 31 10.46 0.26 -6.87
CA ILE A 31 11.83 0.42 -7.36
C ILE A 31 12.49 -0.94 -7.58
N GLU A 32 12.44 -1.84 -6.59
CA GLU A 32 12.99 -3.20 -6.70
C GLU A 32 12.40 -3.97 -7.89
N MET A 33 11.08 -3.83 -8.13
CA MET A 33 10.42 -4.44 -9.27
C MET A 33 10.93 -3.86 -10.60
N LEU A 34 11.06 -2.53 -10.69
CA LEU A 34 11.55 -1.87 -11.90
C LEU A 34 13.01 -2.18 -12.18
N GLU A 35 13.86 -2.19 -11.15
CA GLU A 35 15.26 -2.60 -11.27
C GLU A 35 15.37 -4.04 -11.79
N ARG A 36 14.52 -4.94 -11.31
CA ARG A 36 14.44 -6.31 -11.81
C ARG A 36 14.01 -6.35 -13.27
N ASP A 37 12.92 -5.66 -13.62
CA ASP A 37 12.35 -5.68 -14.97
C ASP A 37 13.28 -5.01 -16.00
N VAL A 38 14.15 -4.08 -15.59
CA VAL A 38 15.21 -3.52 -16.46
C VAL A 38 16.28 -4.55 -16.80
N ASN A 39 16.69 -5.37 -15.82
CA ASN A 39 17.74 -6.38 -15.99
C ASN A 39 17.21 -7.68 -16.61
N ASP A 40 15.95 -8.03 -16.35
CA ASP A 40 15.26 -9.24 -16.81
C ASP A 40 13.79 -8.90 -17.15
N PRO A 41 13.53 -8.39 -18.36
CA PRO A 41 12.19 -7.96 -18.76
C PRO A 41 11.18 -9.12 -18.73
N PRO A 42 10.02 -8.97 -18.06
CA PRO A 42 9.04 -10.03 -17.99
C PRO A 42 8.38 -10.27 -19.34
N THR A 43 7.99 -11.52 -19.59
CA THR A 43 7.17 -11.86 -20.75
C THR A 43 5.74 -11.34 -20.59
N GLN A 44 5.01 -11.23 -21.70
CA GLN A 44 3.59 -10.85 -21.67
C GLN A 44 2.74 -11.78 -20.80
N GLU A 45 3.00 -13.09 -20.83
CA GLU A 45 2.29 -14.07 -20.00
C GLU A 45 2.56 -13.85 -18.51
N GLU A 46 3.80 -13.56 -18.13
CA GLU A 46 4.17 -13.28 -16.75
C GLU A 46 3.51 -11.98 -16.25
N VAL A 47 3.50 -10.93 -17.08
CA VAL A 47 2.78 -9.68 -16.77
C VAL A 47 1.28 -9.95 -16.58
N GLN A 48 0.66 -10.71 -17.48
CA GLN A 48 -0.76 -11.03 -17.40
C GLN A 48 -1.09 -11.84 -16.14
N ARG A 49 -0.23 -12.79 -15.77
CA ARG A 49 -0.36 -13.59 -14.54
C ARG A 49 -0.31 -12.69 -13.30
N ARG A 50 0.68 -11.79 -13.21
CA ARG A 50 0.85 -10.83 -12.10
C ARG A 50 -0.35 -9.87 -12.00
N LEU A 51 -0.87 -9.41 -13.14
CA LEU A 51 -2.05 -8.53 -13.20
C LEU A 51 -3.29 -9.24 -12.66
N ASN A 52 -3.54 -10.47 -13.10
CA ASN A 52 -4.67 -11.27 -12.64
C ASN A 52 -4.61 -11.53 -11.12
N GLU A 53 -3.42 -11.83 -10.60
CA GLU A 53 -3.20 -12.03 -9.17
C GLU A 53 -3.46 -10.74 -8.37
N SER A 54 -2.92 -9.61 -8.84
CA SER A 54 -3.11 -8.29 -8.22
C SER A 54 -4.58 -7.88 -8.19
N ASN A 55 -5.32 -8.13 -9.28
CA ASN A 55 -6.76 -7.84 -9.35
C ASN A 55 -7.56 -8.67 -8.34
N ARG A 56 -7.23 -9.95 -8.15
CA ARG A 56 -7.88 -10.79 -7.12
C ARG A 56 -7.61 -10.28 -5.71
N LYS A 57 -6.36 -9.92 -5.40
CA LYS A 57 -6.00 -9.34 -4.09
C LYS A 57 -6.72 -8.01 -3.85
N LEU A 58 -6.80 -7.15 -4.85
CA LEU A 58 -7.53 -5.88 -4.75
C LEU A 58 -9.03 -6.10 -4.50
N ALA A 59 -9.64 -7.07 -5.17
CA ALA A 59 -11.04 -7.41 -4.93
C ALA A 59 -11.28 -7.89 -3.49
N ALA A 60 -10.40 -8.72 -2.95
CA ALA A 60 -10.48 -9.17 -1.55
C ALA A 60 -10.35 -8.01 -0.56
N LEU A 61 -9.35 -7.14 -0.73
CA LEU A 61 -9.15 -5.97 0.13
C LEU A 61 -10.36 -5.01 0.09
N ARG A 62 -10.99 -4.86 -1.08
CA ARG A 62 -12.23 -4.06 -1.20
C ARG A 62 -13.37 -4.67 -0.41
N ALA A 63 -13.56 -5.99 -0.51
CA ALA A 63 -14.58 -6.70 0.27
C ALA A 63 -14.33 -6.59 1.78
N ASP A 64 -13.09 -6.75 2.23
CA ASP A 64 -12.71 -6.60 3.64
C ASP A 64 -12.97 -5.17 4.15
N ARG A 65 -12.62 -4.16 3.35
CA ARG A 65 -12.92 -2.75 3.66
C ARG A 65 -14.43 -2.53 3.78
N ASP A 66 -15.20 -3.03 2.83
CA ASP A 66 -16.66 -2.88 2.83
C ASP A 66 -17.27 -3.52 4.09
N ALA A 67 -16.74 -4.66 4.55
CA ALA A 67 -17.18 -5.32 5.79
C ALA A 67 -16.82 -4.55 7.07
N LEU A 68 -15.72 -3.79 7.09
CA LEU A 68 -15.31 -2.98 8.24
C LEU A 68 -16.07 -1.65 8.37
N VAL A 69 -16.69 -1.19 7.28
CA VAL A 69 -17.42 0.10 7.22
C VAL A 69 -18.94 -0.08 7.29
N ALA A 70 -19.44 -1.31 7.11
CA ALA A 70 -20.87 -1.68 7.20
C ALA A 70 -21.34 -1.84 8.66
#